data_AF-A0A522DXB1-F1
#
_entry.id   AF-A0A522DXB1-F1
#
_cell.length_a   1.000
_cell.length_b   1.000
_cell.length_c   1.000
_cell.angle_alpha   90.00
_cell.angle_beta   90.00
_cell.angle_gamma   90.00
#
_symmetry.space_group_name_H-M   'P 1'
#
loop_
_entity.id
_entity.type
_entity.pdbx_description
1 polymer ?
#
loop_
_entity_poly.entity_id
_entity_poly.type
_entity_poly.pdbx_seq_one_letter_code
_entity_poly.pdbx_strand_id
1 'polypeptide(L)'
;MRKIISIVLLFWCTMAMAADDAQSHKTRLFILSGQSNMVRLDPDASFTPTLKKAFPGDQIIVIKDAKGGQPIRRWNKKALPSKGEKAAVGNLYDRLIAKVNADAAKNNFSTVTFVWMQGERDAKEQHGDQYAAELCGVLDQLKHDIGRDDIYVVLGRLSDYGLKRPKLRGEWEKVRNAQMQVAGADSRSAWVDTDDLNGDKDELHYTDEGYVKFGERLAQAAITLLTK
;
A
#
# COMPACT_ATOMS: atom_id res chain seq x y z
N MET A 1 3.10 -83.49 29.54
CA MET A 1 2.97 -82.69 28.29
C MET A 1 2.89 -81.21 28.67
N ARG A 2 3.98 -80.46 28.48
CA ARG A 2 4.05 -79.01 28.79
C ARG A 2 3.56 -78.21 27.59
N LYS A 3 2.53 -77.38 27.75
CA LYS A 3 2.10 -76.40 26.74
C LYS A 3 2.89 -75.11 26.94
N ILE A 4 3.74 -74.77 25.97
CA ILE A 4 4.44 -73.49 25.91
C ILE A 4 3.51 -72.52 25.18
N ILE A 5 3.09 -71.46 25.84
CA ILE A 5 2.32 -70.36 25.22
C ILE A 5 3.34 -69.30 24.81
N SER A 6 3.62 -69.22 23.51
CA SER A 6 4.42 -68.15 22.93
C SER A 6 3.57 -66.89 22.81
N ILE A 7 3.88 -65.86 23.60
CA ILE A 7 3.31 -64.52 23.46
C ILE A 7 4.16 -63.78 22.42
N VAL A 8 3.57 -63.52 21.25
CA VAL A 8 4.15 -62.64 20.23
C VAL A 8 3.68 -61.22 20.54
N LEU A 9 4.58 -60.38 21.07
CA LEU A 9 4.35 -58.94 21.17
C LEU A 9 4.64 -58.31 19.79
N LEU A 10 3.58 -57.92 19.07
CA LEU A 10 3.71 -57.03 17.92
C LEU A 10 3.87 -55.59 18.42
N PHE A 11 5.08 -55.05 18.25
CA PHE A 11 5.36 -53.63 18.43
C PHE A 11 4.87 -52.87 17.18
N TRP A 12 3.71 -52.21 17.28
CA TRP A 12 3.26 -51.25 16.28
C TRP A 12 3.96 -49.92 16.53
N CYS A 13 5.02 -49.66 15.77
CA CYS A 13 5.68 -48.37 15.72
C CYS A 13 4.84 -47.45 14.81
N THR A 14 3.95 -46.65 15.40
CA THR A 14 3.27 -45.58 14.68
C THR A 14 4.27 -44.46 14.41
N MET A 15 4.81 -44.39 13.19
CA MET A 15 5.47 -43.18 12.72
C MET A 15 4.41 -42.07 12.64
N ALA A 16 4.47 -41.12 13.57
CA ALA A 16 3.81 -39.84 13.39
C ALA A 16 4.52 -39.13 12.23
N MET A 17 3.90 -39.15 11.04
CA MET A 17 4.23 -38.20 9.99
C MET A 17 3.90 -36.82 10.56
N ALA A 18 4.92 -36.07 10.98
CA ALA A 18 4.77 -34.64 11.13
C ALA A 18 4.37 -34.12 9.74
N ALA A 19 3.13 -33.69 9.61
CA ALA A 19 2.75 -32.84 8.49
C ALA A 19 3.56 -31.55 8.68
N ASP A 20 4.70 -31.45 7.99
CA ASP A 20 5.21 -30.14 7.61
C ASP A 20 4.05 -29.49 6.85
N ASP A 21 3.35 -28.57 7.50
CA ASP A 21 2.57 -27.56 6.80
C ASP A 21 3.59 -26.79 5.96
N ALA A 22 3.87 -27.31 4.76
CA ALA A 22 4.63 -26.62 3.74
C ALA A 22 3.79 -25.40 3.36
N GLN A 23 3.92 -24.33 4.14
CA GLN A 23 3.33 -23.03 3.88
C GLN A 23 3.83 -22.64 2.50
N SER A 24 2.99 -22.78 1.47
CA SER A 24 3.36 -22.44 0.11
C SER A 24 3.79 -20.99 0.09
N HIS A 25 5.08 -20.73 -0.19
CA HIS A 25 5.62 -19.39 -0.27
C HIS A 25 4.77 -18.55 -1.24
N LYS A 26 4.35 -17.37 -0.78
CA LYS A 26 3.50 -16.46 -1.56
C LYS A 26 4.35 -15.46 -2.32
N THR A 27 3.92 -15.10 -3.52
CA THR A 27 4.45 -13.92 -4.22
C THR A 27 3.54 -12.73 -3.93
N ARG A 28 4.05 -11.69 -3.27
CA ARG A 28 3.28 -10.53 -2.82
C ARG A 28 3.73 -9.28 -3.54
N LEU A 29 2.79 -8.63 -4.23
CA LEU A 29 3.03 -7.36 -4.90
C LEU A 29 2.62 -6.18 -4.02
N PHE A 30 3.52 -5.21 -3.90
CA PHE A 30 3.27 -3.90 -3.28
C PHE A 30 3.50 -2.81 -4.32
N ILE A 31 2.46 -2.04 -4.62
CA ILE A 31 2.48 -0.97 -5.61
C ILE A 31 2.50 0.36 -4.85
N LEU A 32 3.61 1.08 -4.88
CA LEU A 32 3.80 2.35 -4.19
C LEU A 32 3.64 3.51 -5.18
N SER A 33 2.63 4.37 -4.98
CA SER A 33 2.38 5.51 -5.86
C SER A 33 1.94 6.78 -5.11
N GLY A 34 1.95 7.90 -5.83
CA GLY A 34 1.60 9.22 -5.31
C GLY A 34 2.63 10.29 -5.64
N GLN A 35 2.74 11.32 -4.80
CA GLN A 35 3.60 12.47 -5.06
C GLN A 35 4.75 12.65 -4.07
N SER A 36 5.25 13.88 -3.90
CA SER A 36 6.49 14.27 -3.26
C SER A 36 6.95 13.42 -2.07
N ASN A 37 6.08 13.16 -1.08
CA ASN A 37 6.44 12.31 0.06
C ASN A 37 6.62 10.82 -0.32
N MET A 38 5.79 10.27 -1.22
CA MET A 38 6.05 8.94 -1.81
C MET A 38 7.33 8.94 -2.67
N VAL A 39 7.62 10.01 -3.42
CA VAL A 39 8.87 10.09 -4.22
C VAL A 39 10.09 9.95 -3.33
N ARG A 40 10.09 10.62 -2.18
CA ARG A 40 11.22 10.68 -1.24
C ARG A 40 11.34 9.45 -0.34
N LEU A 41 10.26 8.71 -0.09
CA LEU A 41 10.30 7.44 0.64
C LEU A 41 11.22 6.44 -0.08
N ASP A 42 12.34 6.05 0.52
CA ASP A 42 13.11 4.90 0.04
C ASP A 42 12.48 3.61 0.61
N PRO A 43 11.86 2.75 -0.21
CA PRO A 43 11.26 1.53 0.30
C PRO A 43 12.30 0.57 0.89
N ASP A 44 13.54 0.58 0.41
CA ASP A 44 14.57 -0.37 0.87
C ASP A 44 15.19 0.03 2.20
N ALA A 45 15.02 1.29 2.62
CA ALA A 45 15.43 1.76 3.93
C ALA A 45 14.60 1.14 5.07
N SER A 46 13.28 0.92 4.87
CA SER A 46 12.42 0.43 5.95
C SER A 46 11.16 -0.32 5.55
N PHE A 47 10.51 0.03 4.44
CA PHE A 47 9.27 -0.65 3.99
C PHE A 47 9.54 -2.12 3.59
N THR A 48 10.43 -2.35 2.62
CA THR A 48 10.77 -3.69 2.10
C THR A 48 11.38 -4.59 3.18
N PRO A 49 12.35 -4.14 4.00
CA PRO A 49 12.90 -4.96 5.09
C PRO A 49 11.85 -5.38 6.12
N THR A 50 10.92 -4.47 6.47
CA THR A 50 9.83 -4.77 7.41
C THR A 50 8.92 -5.90 6.87
N LEU A 51 8.57 -5.85 5.59
CA LEU A 51 7.78 -6.90 4.93
C LEU A 51 8.52 -8.25 4.89
N LYS A 52 9.81 -8.24 4.51
CA LYS A 52 10.64 -9.47 4.46
C LYS A 52 10.77 -10.13 5.83
N LYS A 53 10.84 -9.33 6.90
CA LYS A 53 10.87 -9.84 8.28
C LYS A 53 9.53 -10.47 8.68
N ALA A 54 8.41 -9.88 8.27
CA ALA A 54 7.08 -10.37 8.61
C ALA A 54 6.64 -11.60 7.80
N PHE A 55 7.15 -11.74 6.57
CA PHE A 55 6.82 -12.82 5.66
C PHE A 55 8.07 -13.58 5.21
N PRO A 56 8.75 -14.31 6.12
CA PRO A 56 9.97 -15.04 5.79
C PRO A 56 9.68 -16.10 4.72
N GLY A 57 10.46 -16.10 3.65
CA GLY A 57 10.34 -17.03 2.52
C GLY A 57 9.36 -16.59 1.43
N ASP A 58 8.49 -15.62 1.68
CA ASP A 58 7.65 -15.04 0.63
C ASP A 58 8.47 -14.18 -0.34
N GLN A 59 8.11 -14.21 -1.62
CA GLN A 59 8.70 -13.32 -2.61
C GLN A 59 8.02 -11.95 -2.53
N ILE A 60 8.76 -10.94 -2.06
CA ILE A 60 8.27 -9.56 -1.96
C ILE A 60 8.69 -8.78 -3.21
N ILE A 61 7.70 -8.32 -3.99
CA ILE A 61 7.89 -7.48 -5.17
C ILE A 61 7.36 -6.08 -4.86
N VAL A 62 8.21 -5.07 -5.00
CA VAL A 62 7.88 -3.66 -4.76
C VAL A 62 8.01 -2.90 -6.07
N ILE A 63 6.90 -2.35 -6.57
CA ILE A 63 6.88 -1.48 -7.74
C ILE A 63 6.58 -0.06 -7.25
N LYS A 64 7.54 0.84 -7.41
CA LYS A 64 7.37 2.24 -7.05
C LYS A 64 7.28 3.12 -8.31
N ASP A 65 6.21 3.90 -8.38
CA ASP A 65 6.05 4.95 -9.39
C ASP A 65 5.35 6.16 -8.81
N ALA A 66 6.11 7.23 -8.61
CA ALA A 66 5.64 8.48 -8.02
C ALA A 66 6.17 9.69 -8.80
N LYS A 67 5.53 10.85 -8.67
CA LYS A 67 6.00 12.10 -9.28
C LYS A 67 5.66 13.30 -8.41
N GLY A 68 6.68 14.11 -8.10
CA GLY A 68 6.55 15.24 -7.17
C GLY A 68 5.62 16.35 -7.67
N GLY A 69 4.83 16.89 -6.75
CA GLY A 69 4.00 18.09 -6.95
C GLY A 69 2.87 17.93 -7.97
N GLN A 70 2.32 16.73 -8.13
CA GLN A 70 1.28 16.41 -9.12
C GLN A 70 -0.09 16.19 -8.48
N PRO A 71 -1.18 16.64 -9.12
CA PRO A 71 -2.55 16.46 -8.65
C PRO A 71 -3.07 15.06 -8.98
N ILE A 72 -4.05 14.56 -8.22
CA ILE A 72 -4.59 13.20 -8.36
C ILE A 72 -5.19 12.93 -9.75
N ARG A 73 -5.69 13.96 -10.45
CA ARG A 73 -6.19 13.85 -11.84
C ARG A 73 -5.18 13.26 -12.83
N ARG A 74 -3.89 13.29 -12.52
CA ARG A 74 -2.86 12.63 -13.34
C ARG A 74 -2.80 11.11 -13.16
N TRP A 75 -3.45 10.59 -12.13
CA TRP A 75 -3.64 9.17 -11.86
C TRP A 75 -5.05 8.68 -12.18
N ASN A 76 -6.06 9.54 -12.20
CA ASN A 76 -7.42 9.14 -12.58
C ASN A 76 -7.67 9.43 -14.07
N LYS A 77 -7.91 8.38 -14.87
CA LYS A 77 -8.13 8.51 -16.33
C LYS A 77 -9.46 9.15 -16.69
N LYS A 78 -10.42 9.17 -15.75
CA LYS A 78 -11.75 9.75 -15.92
C LYS A 78 -11.88 11.12 -15.27
N ALA A 79 -10.81 11.66 -14.68
CA ALA A 79 -10.84 12.97 -14.04
C ALA A 79 -11.17 14.08 -15.05
N LEU A 80 -11.84 15.12 -14.56
CA LEU A 80 -12.05 16.32 -15.35
C LEU A 80 -10.71 17.06 -15.53
N PRO A 81 -10.36 17.47 -16.76
CA PRO A 81 -9.13 18.20 -16.99
C PRO A 81 -9.22 19.62 -16.43
N SER A 82 -8.14 20.10 -15.83
CA SER A 82 -7.95 21.54 -15.61
C SER A 82 -7.71 22.25 -16.94
N LYS A 83 -8.02 23.55 -17.01
CA LYS A 83 -7.88 24.36 -18.23
C LYS A 83 -6.46 24.24 -18.81
N GLY A 84 -6.34 23.69 -20.01
CA GLY A 84 -5.05 23.51 -20.70
C GLY A 84 -4.29 22.21 -20.37
N GLU A 85 -4.82 21.33 -19.51
CA GLU A 85 -4.12 20.13 -19.03
C GLU A 85 -4.70 18.79 -19.50
N LYS A 86 -5.55 18.79 -20.54
CA LYS A 86 -6.23 17.57 -21.01
C LYS A 86 -5.27 16.42 -21.34
N ALA A 87 -4.09 16.71 -21.88
CA ALA A 87 -3.08 15.71 -22.23
C ALA A 87 -2.38 15.08 -21.01
N ALA A 88 -2.53 15.65 -19.81
CA ALA A 88 -1.88 15.16 -18.60
C ALA A 88 -2.79 14.30 -17.70
N VAL A 89 -4.10 14.24 -17.98
CA VAL A 89 -5.05 13.42 -17.23
C VAL A 89 -4.70 11.93 -17.39
N GLY A 90 -4.63 11.19 -16.28
CA GLY A 90 -4.35 9.76 -16.27
C GLY A 90 -2.95 9.31 -16.69
N ASN A 91 -2.09 10.20 -17.20
CA ASN A 91 -0.82 9.79 -17.81
C ASN A 91 0.21 9.20 -16.82
N LEU A 92 0.15 9.57 -15.54
CA LEU A 92 1.01 8.96 -14.51
C LEU A 92 0.50 7.58 -14.13
N TYR A 93 -0.81 7.36 -14.21
CA TYR A 93 -1.36 6.03 -14.06
C TYR A 93 -1.00 5.12 -15.24
N ASP A 94 -1.05 5.61 -16.49
CA ASP A 94 -0.60 4.81 -17.63
C ASP A 94 0.86 4.35 -17.47
N ARG A 95 1.73 5.23 -16.95
CA ARG A 95 3.11 4.89 -16.60
C ARG A 95 3.20 3.85 -15.47
N LEU A 96 2.38 3.99 -14.43
CA LEU A 96 2.32 3.06 -13.30
C LEU A 96 1.85 1.67 -13.75
N ILE A 97 0.70 1.59 -14.42
CA ILE A 97 0.09 0.32 -14.79
C ILE A 97 0.93 -0.45 -15.82
N ALA A 98 1.66 0.25 -16.70
CA ALA A 98 2.62 -0.38 -17.61
C ALA A 98 3.72 -1.15 -16.86
N LYS A 99 4.24 -0.60 -15.75
CA LYS A 99 5.22 -1.30 -14.90
C LYS A 99 4.60 -2.50 -14.20
N VAL A 100 3.41 -2.33 -13.63
CA VAL A 100 2.67 -3.42 -12.96
C VAL A 100 2.41 -4.57 -13.92
N ASN A 101 1.92 -4.29 -15.12
CA ASN A 101 1.63 -5.29 -16.14
C ASN A 101 2.89 -6.02 -16.64
N ALA A 102 4.03 -5.32 -16.73
CA ALA A 102 5.30 -5.94 -17.11
C ALA A 102 5.79 -6.97 -16.08
N ASP A 103 5.50 -6.75 -14.79
CA ASP A 103 5.78 -7.71 -13.72
C ASP A 103 4.73 -8.81 -13.62
N ALA A 104 3.45 -8.48 -13.81
CA ALA A 104 2.35 -9.45 -13.82
C ALA A 104 2.48 -10.47 -14.96
N ALA A 105 3.10 -10.09 -16.08
CA ALA A 105 3.42 -11.01 -17.18
C ALA A 105 4.44 -12.10 -16.80
N LYS A 106 5.18 -11.93 -15.69
CA LYS A 106 6.26 -12.83 -15.25
C LYS A 106 5.95 -13.55 -13.94
N ASN A 107 4.94 -13.09 -13.21
CA ASN A 107 4.66 -13.52 -11.85
C ASN A 107 3.15 -13.72 -11.66
N ASN A 108 2.77 -14.72 -10.87
CA ASN A 108 1.41 -14.85 -10.37
C ASN A 108 1.35 -14.36 -8.92
N PHE A 109 0.70 -13.22 -8.67
CA PHE A 109 0.66 -12.63 -7.34
C PHE A 109 -0.41 -13.30 -6.47
N SER A 110 -0.03 -13.78 -5.28
CA SER A 110 -0.98 -14.24 -4.28
C SER A 110 -1.78 -13.08 -3.71
N THR A 111 -1.13 -11.93 -3.51
CA THR A 111 -1.76 -10.71 -2.96
C THR A 111 -1.23 -9.47 -3.68
N VAL A 112 -2.09 -8.46 -3.83
CA VAL A 112 -1.72 -7.13 -4.32
C VAL A 112 -2.09 -6.08 -3.28
N THR A 113 -1.14 -5.23 -2.91
CA THR A 113 -1.37 -4.09 -2.01
C THR A 113 -1.01 -2.79 -2.73
N PHE A 114 -1.96 -1.86 -2.81
CA PHE A 114 -1.72 -0.51 -3.29
C PHE A 114 -1.42 0.43 -2.12
N VAL A 115 -0.29 1.11 -2.18
CA VAL A 115 0.20 2.01 -1.14
C VAL A 115 0.29 3.41 -1.72
N TRP A 116 -0.42 4.36 -1.12
CA TRP A 116 -0.66 5.68 -1.70
C TRP A 116 -0.27 6.80 -0.73
N MET A 117 0.49 7.78 -1.21
CA MET A 117 0.73 9.04 -0.49
C MET A 117 0.76 10.22 -1.45
N GLN A 118 -0.34 10.97 -1.46
CA GLN A 118 -0.55 12.13 -2.30
C GLN A 118 -1.68 12.98 -1.69
N GLY A 119 -1.81 14.23 -2.12
CA GLY A 119 -2.96 15.08 -1.81
C GLY A 119 -2.57 16.55 -1.60
N GLU A 120 -1.30 16.81 -1.30
CA GLU A 120 -0.76 18.15 -1.06
C GLU A 120 -1.00 19.10 -2.24
N ARG A 121 -1.07 18.57 -3.47
CA ARG A 121 -1.29 19.39 -4.68
C ARG A 121 -2.76 19.74 -4.83
N ASP A 122 -3.65 18.78 -4.64
CA ASP A 122 -5.10 18.99 -4.70
C ASP A 122 -5.56 19.93 -3.58
N ALA A 123 -4.99 19.82 -2.37
CA ALA A 123 -5.23 20.80 -1.32
C ALA A 123 -4.75 22.21 -1.71
N LYS A 124 -3.57 22.32 -2.33
CA LYS A 124 -3.05 23.61 -2.82
C LYS A 124 -3.88 24.21 -3.96
N GLU A 125 -4.47 23.38 -4.80
CA GLU A 125 -5.30 23.79 -5.95
C GLU A 125 -6.80 23.94 -5.61
N GLN A 126 -7.18 23.74 -4.33
CA GLN A 126 -8.55 23.86 -3.84
C GLN A 126 -9.50 22.81 -4.45
N HIS A 127 -9.03 21.56 -4.52
CA HIS A 127 -9.75 20.41 -5.03
C HIS A 127 -10.06 19.38 -3.93
N GLY A 128 -10.06 19.79 -2.65
CA GLY A 128 -10.31 18.90 -1.52
C GLY A 128 -11.69 18.24 -1.56
N ASP A 129 -12.71 18.95 -2.06
CA ASP A 129 -14.08 18.43 -2.15
C ASP A 129 -14.23 17.27 -3.15
N GLN A 130 -13.41 17.24 -4.21
CA GLN A 130 -13.44 16.15 -5.20
C GLN A 130 -12.53 14.98 -4.84
N TYR A 131 -11.65 15.14 -3.85
CA TYR A 131 -10.53 14.23 -3.62
C TYR A 131 -10.95 12.78 -3.34
N ALA A 132 -12.02 12.58 -2.55
CA ALA A 132 -12.51 11.23 -2.24
C ALA A 132 -12.98 10.50 -3.50
N ALA A 133 -13.76 11.17 -4.36
CA ALA A 133 -14.26 10.60 -5.60
C ALA A 133 -13.12 10.30 -6.59
N GLU A 134 -12.14 11.19 -6.69
CA GLU A 134 -10.95 10.99 -7.50
C GLU A 134 -10.10 9.81 -7.02
N LEU A 135 -9.90 9.69 -5.70
CA LEU A 135 -9.16 8.57 -5.11
C LEU A 135 -9.88 7.23 -5.32
N CYS A 136 -11.21 7.17 -5.12
CA CYS A 136 -11.99 5.99 -5.47
C CYS A 136 -11.84 5.65 -6.96
N GLY A 137 -11.87 6.65 -7.85
CA GLY A 137 -11.64 6.47 -9.28
C GLY A 137 -10.30 5.79 -9.60
N VAL A 138 -9.21 6.20 -8.93
CA VAL A 138 -7.88 5.56 -9.04
C VAL A 138 -7.91 4.10 -8.56
N LEU A 139 -8.58 3.82 -7.45
CA LEU A 139 -8.68 2.46 -6.91
C LEU A 139 -9.52 1.54 -7.82
N ASP A 140 -10.65 2.03 -8.30
CA ASP A 140 -11.57 1.25 -9.15
C ASP A 140 -10.93 0.93 -10.50
N GLN A 141 -10.24 1.89 -11.13
CA GLN A 141 -9.53 1.62 -12.38
C GLN A 141 -8.36 0.65 -12.16
N LEU A 142 -7.66 0.72 -11.02
CA LEU A 142 -6.60 -0.24 -10.69
C LEU A 142 -7.17 -1.65 -10.56
N LYS A 143 -8.25 -1.83 -9.79
CA LYS A 143 -8.97 -3.11 -9.66
C LYS A 143 -9.36 -3.67 -11.02
N HIS A 144 -9.93 -2.83 -11.88
CA HIS A 144 -10.34 -3.21 -13.23
C HIS A 144 -9.16 -3.64 -14.09
N ASP A 145 -8.10 -2.82 -14.18
CA ASP A 145 -6.99 -3.06 -15.11
C ASP A 145 -6.11 -4.25 -14.70
N ILE A 146 -6.00 -4.55 -13.40
CA ILE A 146 -5.30 -5.76 -12.93
C ILE A 146 -6.22 -6.99 -12.84
N GLY A 147 -7.53 -6.82 -13.04
CA GLY A 147 -8.52 -7.90 -12.97
C GLY A 147 -8.69 -8.51 -11.57
N ARG A 148 -8.61 -7.69 -10.51
CA ARG A 148 -8.73 -8.15 -9.12
C ARG A 148 -9.58 -7.22 -8.26
N ASP A 149 -10.56 -7.79 -7.57
CA ASP A 149 -11.37 -7.08 -6.58
C ASP A 149 -10.83 -7.20 -5.14
N ASP A 150 -9.76 -7.99 -4.96
CA ASP A 150 -9.14 -8.29 -3.67
C ASP A 150 -7.84 -7.53 -3.40
N ILE A 151 -7.73 -6.33 -3.95
CA ILE A 151 -6.62 -5.41 -3.68
C ILE A 151 -6.75 -4.86 -2.25
N TYR A 152 -5.65 -4.94 -1.50
CA TYR A 152 -5.48 -4.23 -0.23
C TYR A 152 -5.01 -2.81 -0.46
N VAL A 153 -5.41 -1.87 0.39
CA VAL A 153 -5.03 -0.45 0.23
C VAL A 153 -4.46 0.11 1.52
N VAL A 154 -3.33 0.79 1.43
CA VAL A 154 -2.74 1.54 2.55
C VAL A 154 -2.49 2.98 2.13
N LEU A 155 -3.15 3.93 2.81
CA LEU A 155 -3.02 5.35 2.53
C LEU A 155 -2.14 6.05 3.58
N GLY A 156 -1.21 6.88 3.15
CA GLY A 156 -0.64 7.92 4.01
C GLY A 156 -1.61 9.10 4.08
N ARG A 157 -2.07 9.47 5.28
CA ARG A 157 -2.81 10.72 5.47
C ARG A 157 -1.84 11.89 5.30
N LEU A 158 -2.27 13.03 4.75
CA LEU A 158 -1.43 14.24 4.75
C LEU A 158 -1.06 14.63 6.19
N SER A 159 0.19 15.04 6.41
CA SER A 159 0.67 15.48 7.72
C SER A 159 -0.03 16.76 8.19
N ASP A 160 0.27 17.20 9.41
CA ASP A 160 -0.32 18.38 10.04
C ASP A 160 0.11 19.72 9.41
N TYR A 161 1.08 19.69 8.47
CA TYR A 161 1.64 20.84 7.76
C TYR A 161 0.62 21.92 7.35
N GLY A 162 -0.49 21.50 6.74
CA GLY A 162 -1.51 22.44 6.24
C GLY A 162 -2.43 22.97 7.32
N LEU A 163 -2.54 22.30 8.47
CA LEU A 163 -3.45 22.67 9.56
C LEU A 163 -3.03 23.98 10.24
N LYS A 164 -1.72 24.24 10.32
CA LYS A 164 -1.16 25.46 10.91
C LYS A 164 -1.14 26.65 9.94
N ARG A 165 -1.69 26.50 8.73
CA ARG A 165 -1.60 27.50 7.64
C ARG A 165 -3.00 27.96 7.25
N PRO A 166 -3.47 29.15 7.69
CA PRO A 166 -4.86 29.58 7.49
C PRO A 166 -5.36 29.50 6.04
N LYS A 167 -4.50 29.81 5.06
CA LYS A 167 -4.85 29.76 3.63
C LYS A 167 -4.96 28.34 3.05
N LEU A 168 -4.37 27.34 3.69
CA LEU A 168 -4.39 25.94 3.23
C LEU A 168 -5.30 25.05 4.09
N ARG A 169 -5.54 25.43 5.35
CA ARG A 169 -6.18 24.61 6.38
C ARG A 169 -7.46 23.93 5.90
N GLY A 170 -8.40 24.68 5.34
CA GLY A 170 -9.70 24.12 4.94
C GLY A 170 -9.56 23.02 3.87
N GLU A 171 -8.77 23.26 2.83
CA GLU A 171 -8.54 22.28 1.75
C GLU A 171 -7.68 21.10 2.22
N TRP A 172 -6.75 21.35 3.14
CA TRP A 172 -5.93 20.31 3.75
C TRP A 172 -6.76 19.37 4.62
N GLU A 173 -7.66 19.91 5.45
CA GLU A 173 -8.60 19.15 6.26
C GLU A 173 -9.53 18.31 5.39
N LYS A 174 -10.06 18.87 4.29
CA LYS A 174 -10.87 18.12 3.31
C LYS A 174 -10.13 16.92 2.74
N VAL A 175 -8.89 17.10 2.26
CA VAL A 175 -8.09 15.99 1.72
C VAL A 175 -7.77 14.94 2.78
N ARG A 176 -7.40 15.34 4.01
CA ARG A 176 -7.17 14.40 5.13
C ARG A 176 -8.42 13.58 5.44
N ASN A 177 -9.57 14.23 5.50
CA ASN A 177 -10.85 13.58 5.75
C ASN A 177 -11.21 12.60 4.64
N ALA A 178 -11.03 13.00 3.37
CA ALA A 178 -11.25 12.14 2.22
C ALA A 178 -10.37 10.88 2.25
N GLN A 179 -9.08 11.02 2.59
CA GLN A 179 -8.17 9.86 2.74
C GLN A 179 -8.65 8.90 3.83
N MET A 180 -9.01 9.41 5.01
CA MET A 180 -9.53 8.58 6.10
C MET A 180 -10.87 7.94 5.74
N GLN A 181 -11.76 8.67 5.08
CA GLN A 181 -13.06 8.17 4.63
C GLN A 181 -12.91 7.02 3.64
N VAL A 182 -12.08 7.18 2.61
CA VAL A 182 -11.86 6.15 1.59
C VAL A 182 -11.23 4.90 2.21
N ALA A 183 -10.21 5.05 3.07
CA ALA A 183 -9.63 3.92 3.78
C ALA A 183 -10.60 3.25 4.77
N GLY A 184 -11.49 4.02 5.40
CA GLY A 184 -12.46 3.50 6.38
C GLY A 184 -13.66 2.79 5.75
N ALA A 185 -13.88 2.92 4.44
CA ALA A 185 -15.02 2.37 3.74
C ALA A 185 -14.87 0.88 3.36
N ASP A 186 -13.65 0.32 3.43
CA ASP A 186 -13.36 -1.06 3.03
C ASP A 186 -12.46 -1.75 4.07
N SER A 187 -12.86 -2.94 4.51
CA SER A 187 -12.11 -3.79 5.45
C SER A 187 -10.70 -4.18 4.98
N ARG A 188 -10.45 -4.15 3.66
CA ARG A 188 -9.13 -4.36 3.04
C ARG A 188 -8.29 -3.10 2.95
N SER A 189 -8.75 -2.00 3.54
CA SER A 189 -8.08 -0.71 3.51
C SER A 189 -7.68 -0.25 4.90
N ALA A 190 -6.59 0.51 4.96
CA ALA A 190 -6.11 1.20 6.15
C ALA A 190 -5.47 2.53 5.77
N TRP A 191 -5.32 3.41 6.75
CA TRP A 191 -4.51 4.61 6.62
C TRP A 191 -3.52 4.72 7.78
N VAL A 192 -2.42 5.43 7.55
CA VAL A 192 -1.40 5.70 8.57
C VAL A 192 -1.30 7.18 8.86
N ASP A 193 -1.12 7.51 10.14
CA ASP A 193 -0.84 8.86 10.58
C ASP A 193 0.60 9.28 10.21
N THR A 194 0.76 10.55 9.88
CA THR A 194 2.02 11.17 9.45
C THR A 194 2.32 12.51 10.14
N ASP A 195 1.50 12.91 11.11
CA ASP A 195 1.60 14.23 11.77
C ASP A 195 2.92 14.44 12.53
N ASP A 196 3.61 13.37 12.93
CA ASP A 196 4.89 13.43 13.64
C ASP A 196 6.13 13.22 12.72
N LEU A 197 5.94 13.15 11.40
CA LEU A 197 7.01 12.76 10.47
C LEU A 197 7.77 13.94 9.86
N ASN A 198 7.23 15.15 9.92
CA ASN A 198 7.84 16.39 9.42
C ASN A 198 8.67 17.16 10.46
N GLY A 199 8.77 16.61 11.68
CA GLY A 199 9.59 17.15 12.78
C GLY A 199 9.17 18.54 13.25
N ASP A 200 9.94 19.11 14.17
CA ASP A 200 9.60 20.37 14.86
C ASP A 200 9.47 21.58 13.93
N LYS A 201 10.13 21.53 12.77
CA LYS A 201 10.05 22.59 11.75
C LYS A 201 8.73 22.60 10.99
N ASP A 202 7.93 21.53 11.11
CA ASP A 202 6.63 21.40 10.45
C ASP A 202 6.73 21.70 8.94
N GLU A 203 7.69 21.04 8.28
CA GLU A 203 7.92 21.18 6.84
C GLU A 203 6.91 20.35 6.03
N LEU A 204 6.77 20.67 4.74
CA LEU A 204 5.88 19.94 3.83
C LEU A 204 6.33 18.49 3.62
N HIS A 205 7.63 18.25 3.74
CA HIS A 205 8.25 16.96 3.55
C HIS A 205 8.80 16.45 4.88
N TYR A 206 8.91 15.13 4.99
CA TYR A 206 9.36 14.47 6.21
C TYR A 206 10.86 14.67 6.44
N THR A 207 11.29 14.52 7.69
CA THR A 207 12.70 14.38 8.02
C THR A 207 13.22 13.02 7.53
N ASP A 208 14.54 12.84 7.52
CA ASP A 208 15.15 11.54 7.13
C ASP A 208 14.63 10.40 8.03
N GLU A 209 14.60 10.63 9.36
CA GLU A 209 14.00 9.71 10.32
C GLU A 209 12.49 9.53 10.12
N GLY A 210 11.80 10.60 9.73
CA GLY A 210 10.38 10.58 9.40
C GLY A 210 10.07 9.65 8.22
N TYR A 211 10.92 9.61 7.19
CA TYR A 211 10.76 8.68 6.07
C TYR A 211 11.01 7.22 6.46
N VAL A 212 11.98 6.96 7.35
CA VAL A 212 12.18 5.60 7.90
C VAL A 212 10.92 5.14 8.61
N LYS A 213 10.41 5.93 9.57
CA LYS A 213 9.15 5.64 10.28
C LYS A 213 7.96 5.51 9.34
N PHE A 214 7.89 6.33 8.29
CA PHE A 214 6.81 6.27 7.31
C PHE A 214 6.76 4.91 6.61
N GLY A 215 7.91 4.42 6.12
CA GLY A 215 8.00 3.11 5.48
C GLY A 215 7.63 1.97 6.43
N GLU A 216 8.05 2.03 7.69
CA GLU A 216 7.67 1.04 8.71
C GLU A 216 6.16 1.03 8.96
N ARG A 217 5.54 2.20 9.11
CA ARG A 217 4.09 2.31 9.34
C ARG A 217 3.28 1.77 8.16
N LEU A 218 3.66 2.14 6.93
CA LEU A 218 2.99 1.65 5.73
C LEU A 218 3.11 0.11 5.63
N ALA A 219 4.30 -0.44 5.90
CA ALA A 219 4.51 -1.89 5.88
C ALA A 219 3.71 -2.59 6.98
N GLN A 220 3.69 -2.06 8.20
CA GLN A 220 2.95 -2.65 9.32
C GLN A 220 1.43 -2.62 9.10
N ALA A 221 0.90 -1.54 8.49
CA ALA A 221 -0.50 -1.48 8.10
C ALA A 221 -0.83 -2.54 7.04
N ALA A 222 0.03 -2.71 6.03
CA ALA A 222 -0.14 -3.74 5.02
C ALA A 222 -0.07 -5.16 5.62
N ILE A 223 0.90 -5.43 6.50
CA ILE A 223 1.02 -6.70 7.22
C ILE A 223 -0.26 -7.00 7.98
N THR A 224 -0.76 -6.03 8.74
CA THR A 224 -2.00 -6.17 9.52
C THR A 224 -3.18 -6.55 8.65
N LEU A 225 -3.31 -5.96 7.45
CA LEU A 225 -4.37 -6.31 6.51
C LEU A 225 -4.22 -7.72 5.93
N LEU A 226 -2.97 -8.13 5.65
CA LEU A 226 -2.64 -9.40 5.01
C LEU A 226 -2.67 -10.61 5.96
N THR A 227 -2.72 -10.38 7.28
CA THR A 227 -2.72 -11.43 8.32
C THR A 227 -4.01 -11.46 9.15
N LYS A 228 -5.02 -10.66 8.78
CA LYS A 228 -6.39 -10.83 9.30
C LYS A 228 -7.00 -12.12 8.77
#